data_AF-A0AAV6D4Z3-F1
#
_entry.id   AF-A0AAV6D4Z3-F1
#
_cell.length_a   1.000
_cell.length_b   1.000
_cell.length_c   1.000
_cell.angle_alpha   90.00
_cell.angle_beta   90.00
_cell.angle_gamma   90.00
#
_symmetry.space_group_name_H-M   'P 1'
#
loop_
_entity.id
_entity.type
_entity.pdbx_description
1 polymer ?
#
loop_
_entity_poly.entity_id
_entity_poly.type
_entity_poly.pdbx_seq_one_letter_code
_entity_poly.pdbx_strand_id
1 'polypeptide(L)'
;MARICELTGKRPMKGSIIWRSGKAKKTGGIGTHITAITKRKFHVNLQRVKALLPNGEVRYIRVSAAAIKKGLVTKAPKRNWKPEAKV
;
A
#
# COMPACT_ATOMS: atom_id res chain seq x y z
N MET A 1 12.57 -7.71 4.60
CA MET A 1 12.06 -6.95 3.43
C MET A 1 11.51 -5.60 3.86
N ALA A 2 12.12 -4.50 3.42
CA ALA A 2 11.60 -3.18 3.68
C ALA A 2 10.27 -2.98 2.91
N ARG A 3 9.15 -2.75 3.61
CA ARG A 3 7.84 -2.43 3.00
C ARG A 3 7.87 -0.99 2.46
N ILE A 4 8.72 -0.73 1.49
CA ILE A 4 8.92 0.59 0.87
C ILE A 4 8.42 0.55 -0.56
N CYS A 5 7.75 1.62 -0.99
CA CYS A 5 7.40 1.84 -2.40
C CYS A 5 8.64 2.29 -3.16
N GLU A 6 9.06 1.55 -4.17
CA GLU A 6 10.27 1.85 -4.95
C GLU A 6 10.15 3.17 -5.75
N LEU A 7 8.93 3.56 -6.14
CA LEU A 7 8.70 4.79 -6.91
C LEU A 7 8.53 6.04 -6.05
N THR A 8 7.85 5.92 -4.91
CA THR A 8 7.44 7.09 -4.10
C THR A 8 8.10 7.15 -2.73
N GLY A 9 8.99 6.21 -2.40
CA GLY A 9 9.67 6.13 -1.10
C GLY A 9 8.75 5.93 0.11
N LYS A 10 7.45 5.67 -0.11
CA LYS A 10 6.47 5.55 0.98
C LYS A 10 6.86 4.39 1.88
N ARG A 11 7.01 4.69 3.17
CA ARG A 11 7.46 3.76 4.21
C ARG A 11 6.39 3.57 5.30
N PRO A 12 6.43 2.47 6.05
CA PRO A 12 5.51 2.28 7.16
C PRO A 12 5.76 3.35 8.23
N MET A 13 4.68 3.95 8.74
CA MET A 13 4.76 4.97 9.78
C MET A 13 4.39 4.35 11.14
N LYS A 14 5.01 4.84 12.22
CA LYS A 14 4.62 4.46 13.58
C LYS A 14 3.40 5.28 14.01
N GLY A 15 2.50 4.66 14.74
CA GLY A 15 1.42 5.37 15.41
C GLY A 15 0.90 4.57 16.60
N SER A 16 -0.22 5.01 17.14
CA SER A 16 -0.85 4.36 18.29
C SER A 16 -2.28 3.93 17.97
N ILE A 17 -2.74 2.89 18.66
CA ILE A 17 -4.15 2.57 18.84
C ILE A 17 -4.52 3.13 20.21
N ILE A 18 -5.45 4.08 20.22
CA ILE A 18 -5.93 4.72 21.45
C ILE A 18 -7.32 4.18 21.71
N TRP A 19 -7.44 3.40 22.76
CA TRP A 19 -8.72 2.86 23.22
C TRP A 19 -9.39 3.90 24.10
N ARG A 20 -10.61 4.27 23.74
CA ARG A 20 -11.39 5.29 24.44
C ARG A 20 -12.73 4.70 24.86
N SER A 21 -13.14 4.99 26.09
CA SER A 21 -14.40 4.52 26.66
C SER A 21 -15.23 5.69 27.17
N GLY A 22 -16.55 5.54 27.14
CA GLY A 22 -17.51 6.59 27.50
C GLY A 22 -18.10 7.31 26.29
N LYS A 23 -19.07 8.20 26.55
CA LYS A 23 -19.79 8.95 25.52
C LYS A 23 -19.13 10.31 25.30
N ALA A 24 -18.96 10.73 24.04
CA ALA A 24 -18.35 12.01 23.72
C ALA A 24 -19.17 13.18 24.28
N LYS A 25 -18.50 14.26 24.73
CA LYS A 25 -19.17 15.48 25.23
C LYS A 25 -20.14 16.07 24.21
N LYS A 26 -19.76 16.08 22.93
CA LYS A 26 -20.61 16.55 21.82
C LYS A 26 -21.97 15.84 21.76
N THR A 27 -22.02 14.58 22.18
CA THR A 27 -23.25 13.77 22.18
C THR A 27 -23.99 13.80 23.53
N GLY A 28 -23.71 14.79 24.39
CA GLY A 28 -24.32 14.95 25.71
C GLY A 28 -23.80 13.99 26.78
N GLY A 29 -22.60 13.42 26.59
CA GLY A 29 -21.92 12.59 27.59
C GLY A 29 -20.95 13.40 28.47
N ILE A 30 -20.43 12.78 29.53
CA ILE A 30 -19.39 13.38 30.40
C ILE A 30 -18.05 13.51 29.65
N GLY A 31 -17.76 12.61 28.72
CA GLY A 31 -16.55 12.58 27.91
C GLY A 31 -15.99 11.17 27.73
N THR A 32 -15.06 11.03 26.77
CA THR A 32 -14.32 9.79 26.55
C THR A 32 -12.98 9.82 27.27
N HIS A 33 -12.73 8.89 28.19
CA HIS A 33 -11.41 8.71 28.81
C HIS A 33 -10.57 7.70 28.01
N ILE A 34 -9.24 7.73 28.19
CA ILE A 34 -8.33 6.80 27.52
C ILE A 34 -8.14 5.58 28.41
N THR A 35 -8.46 4.40 27.90
CA THR A 35 -8.35 3.13 28.63
C THR A 35 -6.98 2.47 28.40
N ALA A 36 -6.46 2.53 27.17
CA ALA A 36 -5.15 1.97 26.84
C ALA A 36 -4.55 2.65 25.60
N ILE A 37 -3.22 2.65 25.53
CA ILE A 37 -2.46 3.14 24.38
C ILE A 37 -1.47 2.05 23.96
N THR A 38 -1.67 1.46 22.79
CA THR A 38 -0.75 0.45 22.23
C THR A 38 -0.10 0.95 20.95
N LYS A 39 1.18 0.64 20.75
CA LYS A 39 1.92 1.03 19.54
C LYS A 39 1.49 0.16 18.36
N ARG A 40 1.29 0.77 17.20
CA ARG A 40 1.04 0.08 15.92
C ARG A 40 1.92 0.64 14.81
N LYS A 41 1.99 -0.11 13.70
CA LYS A 41 2.63 0.33 12.45
C LYS A 41 1.56 0.46 11.37
N PHE A 42 1.48 1.63 10.75
CA PHE A 42 0.67 1.84 9.56
C PHE A 42 1.43 1.35 8.35
N HIS A 43 0.93 0.29 7.73
CA HIS A 43 1.53 -0.26 6.53
C HIS A 43 1.03 0.43 5.27
N VAL A 44 1.94 0.64 4.32
CA VAL A 44 1.60 1.08 2.97
C VAL A 44 0.97 -0.10 2.22
N ASN A 45 -0.14 0.15 1.52
CA ASN A 45 -0.73 -0.83 0.60
C ASN A 45 0.19 -0.99 -0.62
N LEU A 46 1.16 -1.90 -0.52
CA LEU A 46 2.11 -2.24 -1.56
C LEU A 46 1.59 -3.40 -2.37
N GLN A 47 1.63 -3.25 -3.69
CA GLN A 47 1.24 -4.25 -4.65
C GLN A 47 2.46 -4.61 -5.51
N ARG A 48 2.58 -5.89 -5.85
CA ARG A 48 3.64 -6.38 -6.74
C ARG A 48 3.16 -6.24 -8.17
N VAL A 49 3.78 -5.37 -8.95
CA VAL A 49 3.39 -5.09 -10.34
C VAL A 49 4.54 -5.43 -11.27
N LYS A 50 4.22 -6.05 -12.41
CA LYS A 50 5.14 -6.23 -13.52
C LYS A 50 5.20 -4.93 -14.31
N ALA A 51 6.27 -4.18 -14.15
CA ALA A 51 6.44 -2.86 -14.74
C ALA A 51 7.54 -2.89 -15.80
N LEU A 52 7.36 -2.06 -16.83
CA LEU A 52 8.39 -1.75 -17.81
C LEU A 52 9.20 -0.56 -17.26
N LEU A 53 10.48 -0.80 -16.99
CA LEU A 53 11.42 0.25 -16.58
C LEU A 53 11.72 1.17 -17.77
N PRO A 54 12.08 2.45 -17.55
CA PRO A 54 12.50 3.35 -18.62
C PRO A 54 13.62 2.78 -19.51
N ASN A 55 14.42 1.86 -18.96
CA ASN A 55 15.54 1.20 -19.63
C ASN A 55 15.10 0.00 -20.52
N GLY A 56 13.80 -0.23 -20.69
CA GLY A 56 13.25 -1.32 -21.52
C GLY A 56 13.14 -2.68 -20.82
N GLU A 57 13.76 -2.85 -19.66
CA GLU A 57 13.66 -4.09 -18.87
C GLU A 57 12.30 -4.24 -18.20
N VAL A 58 11.79 -5.48 -18.18
CA VAL A 58 10.55 -5.82 -17.49
C VAL A 58 10.86 -6.49 -16.16
N ARG A 59 10.56 -5.82 -15.06
CA ARG A 59 10.82 -6.32 -13.69
C ARG A 59 9.58 -6.24 -12.82
N TYR A 60 9.54 -7.10 -11.80
CA TYR A 60 8.59 -6.96 -10.70
C TYR A 60 9.07 -5.90 -9.72
N ILE A 61 8.24 -4.87 -9.51
CA ILE A 61 8.50 -3.75 -8.61
C ILE A 61 7.39 -3.72 -7.55
N ARG A 62 7.74 -3.37 -6.31
CA ARG A 62 6.75 -3.08 -5.27
C ARG A 62 6.32 -1.63 -5.33
N VAL A 63 5.06 -1.43 -5.71
CA VAL A 63 4.49 -0.10 -5.89
C VAL A 63 3.31 0.11 -4.94
N SER A 64 3.19 1.30 -4.38
CA SER A 64 2.00 1.67 -3.62
C SER A 64 0.76 1.76 -4.51
N ALA A 65 -0.39 1.29 -4.02
CA ALA A 65 -1.65 1.37 -4.76
C ALA A 65 -1.99 2.80 -5.22
N ALA A 66 -1.61 3.81 -4.44
CA ALA A 66 -1.78 5.22 -4.81
C ALA A 66 -0.95 5.63 -6.03
N ALA A 67 0.27 5.09 -6.18
CA ALA A 67 1.11 5.37 -7.34
C ALA A 67 0.60 4.65 -8.60
N ILE A 68 0.04 3.45 -8.44
CA ILE A 68 -0.66 2.75 -9.53
C ILE A 68 -1.87 3.57 -9.99
N LYS A 69 -2.67 4.08 -9.06
CA LYS A 69 -3.84 4.93 -9.38
C LYS A 69 -3.45 6.22 -10.11
N LYS A 70 -2.28 6.79 -9.81
CA LYS A 70 -1.75 7.98 -10.48
C LYS A 70 -1.14 7.71 -11.87
N GLY A 71 -1.08 6.45 -12.32
CA GLY A 71 -0.51 6.11 -13.63
C GLY A 71 1.01 6.21 -13.70
N LEU A 72 1.71 6.30 -12.56
CA LEU A 72 3.18 6.36 -12.49
C LEU A 72 3.86 5.03 -12.85
N VAL A 73 3.08 4.01 -13.22
CA VAL A 73 3.55 2.67 -13.55
C VAL A 73 3.05 2.29 -14.93
N THR A 74 3.97 2.15 -15.88
CA THR A 74 3.69 1.47 -17.15
C THR A 74 3.72 -0.03 -16.91
N LYS A 75 2.56 -0.67 -17.00
CA LYS A 75 2.48 -2.14 -16.93
C LYS A 75 3.15 -2.75 -18.14
N ALA A 76 3.84 -3.88 -17.94
CA ALA A 76 4.43 -4.61 -19.04
C ALA A 76 3.36 -5.11 -20.03
N PRO A 77 3.63 -5.10 -21.35
CA PRO A 77 2.71 -5.64 -22.33
C PRO A 77 2.45 -7.13 -22.08
N LYS A 78 1.21 -7.55 -22.31
CA LYS A 78 0.81 -8.97 -22.18
C LYS A 78 1.55 -9.76 -23.25
N ARG A 79 2.22 -10.86 -22.86
CA ARG A 79 2.94 -11.74 -23.81
C ARG A 79 1.91 -12.39 -24.76
N ASN A 80 1.96 -12.05 -26.05
CA ASN A 80 1.13 -12.66 -27.10
C ASN A 80 1.86 -13.85 -27.72
N TRP A 81 2.14 -14.89 -26.93
CA TRP A 81 2.73 -16.12 -27.45
C TRP A 81 1.62 -17.10 -27.83
N LYS A 82 1.62 -17.54 -29.09
CA LYS A 82 0.74 -18.60 -29.59
C LYS A 82 1.57 -19.89 -29.67
N PRO A 83 1.12 -21.00 -29.05
CA PRO A 83 1.76 -22.30 -29.28
C PRO A 83 1.55 -22.72 -30.74
N GLU A 84 2.58 -23.28 -31.36
CA GLU A 84 2.45 -23.92 -32.67
C GLU A 84 1.59 -25.18 -32.52
N ALA A 85 0.60 -25.34 -33.39
CA ALA A 85 -0.28 -26.50 -33.38
C ALA A 85 0.59 -27.75 -33.60
N LYS A 86 0.53 -28.69 -32.65
CA LYS A 86 1.22 -29.97 -32.77
C LYS A 86 0.66 -30.69 -34.01
N VAL A 87 1.56 -30.99 -34.95
CA VAL A 87 1.32 -31.81 -36.15
C VAL A 87 0.83 -33.20 -35.74
#